data_AF-A0A126QLU3-F1
#
_entry.id   AF-A0A126QLU3-F1
#
_cell.length_a   1.000
_cell.length_b   1.000
_cell.length_c   1.000
_cell.angle_alpha   90.00
_cell.angle_beta   90.00
_cell.angle_gamma   90.00
#
_symmetry.space_group_name_H-M   'P 1'
#
loop_
_entity.id
_entity.type
_entity.pdbx_description
1 polymer ?
#
loop_
_entity_poly.entity_id
_entity_poly.type
_entity_poly.pdbx_seq_one_letter_code
_entity_poly.pdbx_strand_id
1 'polypeptide(L)'
;MHNLRADILARFGSVHRFCRQHPFLNRSTVYMVLAGKYGGNTELQVQRIRDALNGKNNEKRIMETIKFTACGRCSVTGKCNRCDELFSAQAKAVADLFSS
;
A
#
# COMPACT_ATOMS: atom_id res chain seq x y z
N MET A 1 1.97 -16.62 15.48
CA MET A 1 1.54 -15.20 15.43
C MET A 1 2.75 -14.37 15.03
N HIS A 2 2.86 -13.99 13.76
CA HIS A 2 3.98 -13.20 13.25
C HIS A 2 3.98 -11.81 13.89
N ASN A 3 5.12 -11.42 14.47
CA ASN A 3 5.28 -10.16 15.16
C ASN A 3 5.40 -9.03 14.12
N LEU A 4 4.31 -8.29 13.91
CA LEU A 4 4.21 -7.17 12.96
C LEU A 4 5.38 -6.18 13.08
N ARG A 5 5.90 -6.00 14.30
CA ARG A 5 7.08 -5.16 14.55
C ARG A 5 8.33 -5.76 13.95
N ALA A 6 8.53 -7.06 14.08
CA ALA A 6 9.69 -7.75 13.51
C ALA A 6 9.68 -7.64 11.98
N ASP A 7 8.54 -7.78 11.33
CA ASP A 7 8.40 -7.64 9.88
C ASP A 7 8.76 -6.22 9.40
N ILE A 8 8.29 -5.20 10.14
CA ILE A 8 8.65 -3.80 9.88
C ILE A 8 10.14 -3.57 10.03
N LEU A 9 10.75 -4.11 11.10
CA LEU A 9 12.18 -3.94 11.34
C LEU A 9 13.02 -4.66 10.29
N ALA A 10 12.62 -5.86 9.86
CA ALA A 10 13.32 -6.63 8.84
C ALA A 10 13.36 -5.90 7.49
N ARG A 11 12.24 -5.28 7.07
CA ARG A 11 12.14 -4.63 5.76
C ARG A 11 12.59 -3.16 5.75
N PHE A 12 12.37 -2.42 6.83
CA PHE A 12 12.57 -0.96 6.87
C PHE A 12 13.63 -0.51 7.88
N GLY A 13 14.16 -1.41 8.72
CA GLY A 13 15.16 -1.10 9.76
C GLY A 13 14.62 -0.33 10.98
N SER A 14 13.53 0.42 10.84
CA SER A 14 12.85 1.08 11.96
C SER A 14 11.37 1.33 11.66
N VAL A 15 10.55 1.34 12.72
CA VAL A 15 9.13 1.76 12.64
C VAL A 15 9.01 3.22 12.17
N HIS A 16 9.97 4.06 12.52
CA HIS A 16 10.00 5.44 12.06
C HIS A 16 10.19 5.56 10.54
N ARG A 17 11.15 4.81 9.97
CA ARG A 17 11.38 4.78 8.52
C ARG A 17 10.16 4.23 7.77
N PHE A 18 9.53 3.17 8.29
CA PHE A 18 8.28 2.65 7.76
C PHE A 18 7.17 3.71 7.71
N CYS A 19 6.88 4.40 8.82
CA CYS A 19 5.86 5.46 8.82
C CYS A 19 6.22 6.64 7.89
N ARG A 20 7.50 6.95 7.70
CA ARG A 20 7.96 7.97 6.73
C ARG A 20 7.66 7.58 5.28
N GLN A 21 7.77 6.30 4.93
CA GLN A 21 7.47 5.80 3.58
C GLN A 21 5.97 5.58 3.35
N HIS A 22 5.18 5.43 4.41
CA HIS A 22 3.72 5.24 4.35
C HIS A 22 2.96 6.37 5.07
N PRO A 23 2.94 7.60 4.53
CA PRO A 23 2.38 8.78 5.22
C PRO A 23 0.86 8.72 5.45
N PHE A 24 0.15 7.80 4.78
CA PHE A 24 -1.26 7.52 5.03
C PHE A 24 -1.52 6.77 6.35
N LEU A 25 -0.48 6.23 6.99
CA LEU A 25 -0.55 5.64 8.31
C LEU A 25 -0.19 6.68 9.37
N ASN A 26 -1.08 6.90 10.34
CA ASN A 26 -0.78 7.78 11.46
C ASN A 26 0.27 7.11 12.37
N ARG A 27 1.41 7.78 12.57
CA ARG A 27 2.53 7.27 13.36
C ARG A 27 2.11 6.85 14.77
N SER A 28 1.40 7.70 15.51
CA SER A 28 0.94 7.40 16.87
C SER A 28 0.04 6.17 16.91
N THR A 29 -0.84 6.02 15.92
CA THR A 29 -1.69 4.83 15.77
C THR A 29 -0.85 3.57 15.56
N VAL A 30 0.15 3.61 14.67
CA VAL A 30 1.06 2.47 14.44
C VAL A 30 1.76 2.06 15.74
N TYR A 31 2.32 3.01 16.50
CA TYR A 31 2.97 2.70 17.77
C TYR A 31 2.00 2.12 18.81
N MET A 32 0.77 2.65 18.92
CA MET A 32 -0.24 2.11 19.83
C MET A 32 -0.66 0.69 19.46
N VAL A 33 -0.83 0.40 18.16
CA VAL A 33 -1.18 -0.94 17.66
C VAL A 33 -0.04 -1.92 17.94
N LEU A 34 1.20 -1.54 17.64
CA LEU A 34 2.38 -2.39 17.91
C LEU A 34 2.60 -2.63 19.40
N ALA A 35 2.14 -1.72 20.27
CA ALA A 35 2.21 -1.86 21.72
C ALA A 35 0.98 -2.59 22.33
N GLY A 36 -0.03 -2.96 21.52
CA GLY A 36 -1.27 -3.55 22.01
C GLY A 36 -2.14 -2.60 22.84
N LYS A 37 -1.94 -1.28 22.71
CA LYS A 37 -2.61 -0.23 23.51
C LYS A 37 -3.62 0.59 22.70
N TYR A 38 -3.89 0.21 21.45
CA TYR A 38 -4.83 0.94 20.62
C TYR A 38 -6.27 0.65 21.06
N GLY A 39 -6.97 1.67 21.56
CA GLY A 39 -8.35 1.54 22.07
C GLY A 39 -9.44 1.53 20.99
N GLY A 40 -9.07 1.65 19.71
CA GLY A 40 -10.01 1.58 18.59
C GLY A 40 -10.10 0.19 17.97
N ASN A 41 -10.58 0.11 16.72
CA ASN A 41 -10.62 -1.13 15.97
C ASN A 41 -9.20 -1.60 15.59
N THR A 42 -8.61 -2.42 16.46
CA THR A 42 -7.24 -2.93 16.33
C THR A 42 -7.07 -3.83 15.10
N GLU A 43 -8.05 -4.69 14.81
CA GLU A 43 -7.98 -5.59 13.65
C GLU A 43 -7.86 -4.82 12.33
N LEU A 44 -8.67 -3.77 12.17
CA LEU A 44 -8.63 -2.91 11.00
C LEU A 44 -7.26 -2.24 10.83
N GLN A 45 -6.65 -1.74 11.92
CA GLN A 45 -5.35 -1.09 11.85
C GLN A 45 -4.22 -2.09 11.60
N VAL A 46 -4.29 -3.29 12.19
CA VAL A 46 -3.34 -4.38 11.89
C VAL A 46 -3.41 -4.72 10.41
N GLN A 47 -4.61 -4.83 9.84
CA GLN A 47 -4.78 -5.10 8.40
C GLN A 47 -4.16 -4.00 7.54
N ARG A 48 -4.41 -2.72 7.86
CA ARG A 48 -3.80 -1.58 7.16
C ARG A 48 -2.27 -1.59 7.20
N ILE A 49 -1.69 -1.92 8.34
CA ILE A 49 -0.23 -2.03 8.49
C ILE A 49 0.30 -3.21 7.66
N ARG A 50 -0.40 -4.35 7.64
CA ARG A 50 -0.04 -5.51 6.79
C ARG A 50 -0.14 -5.18 5.31
N ASP A 51 -1.17 -4.45 4.88
CA ASP A 51 -1.33 -4.06 3.48
C ASP A 51 -0.21 -3.11 3.04
N ALA A 52 0.22 -2.20 3.93
CA ALA A 52 1.39 -1.35 3.70
C ALA A 52 2.69 -2.16 3.63
N LEU A 53 2.88 -3.11 4.56
CA LEU A 53 4.03 -4.03 4.57
C LEU A 53 4.14 -4.83 3.28
N ASN A 54 3.01 -5.30 2.74
CA ASN A 54 2.94 -6.15 1.56
C ASN A 54 2.88 -5.37 0.24
N GLY A 55 3.04 -4.05 0.27
CA GLY A 55 3.02 -3.24 -0.96
C GLY A 55 1.67 -3.23 -1.70
N LYS A 56 0.57 -3.70 -1.08
CA LYS A 56 -0.77 -3.69 -1.71
C LYS A 56 -1.24 -2.27 -2.08
N ASN A 57 -0.72 -1.26 -1.39
CA ASN A 57 -1.00 0.14 -1.74
C ASN A 57 -0.18 0.63 -2.95
N ASN A 58 0.92 -0.05 -3.30
CA ASN A 58 1.73 0.29 -4.47
C ASN A 58 1.04 -0.18 -5.75
N GLU A 59 0.54 -1.42 -5.80
CA GLU A 59 -0.16 -1.95 -6.97
C GLU A 59 -1.33 -1.03 -7.38
N LYS A 60 -2.19 -0.66 -6.42
CA LYS A 60 -3.31 0.24 -6.68
C LYS A 60 -2.85 1.62 -7.20
N ARG A 61 -1.82 2.21 -6.57
CA ARG A 61 -1.27 3.51 -7.00
C ARG A 61 -0.63 3.45 -8.38
N ILE A 62 0.07 2.37 -8.70
CA ILE A 62 0.68 2.16 -10.01
C ILE A 62 -0.42 2.04 -11.07
N MET A 63 -1.47 1.25 -10.80
CA MET A 63 -2.63 1.14 -11.70
C MET A 63 -3.29 2.50 -11.93
N GLU A 64 -3.58 3.25 -10.87
CA GLU A 64 -4.19 4.58 -10.97
C GLU A 64 -3.33 5.54 -11.80
N THR A 65 -2.01 5.48 -11.65
CA THR A 65 -1.05 6.29 -12.41
C THR A 65 -1.00 5.88 -13.88
N ILE A 66 -0.89 4.59 -14.18
CA ILE A 66 -0.93 4.05 -15.55
C ILE A 66 -2.23 4.47 -16.23
N LYS A 67 -3.36 4.25 -15.56
CA LYS A 67 -4.69 4.57 -16.09
C LYS A 67 -4.83 6.06 -16.35
N PHE A 68 -4.41 6.93 -15.43
CA PHE A 68 -4.45 8.38 -15.61
C PHE A 68 -3.63 8.82 -16.83
N THR A 69 -2.36 8.36 -16.94
CA THR A 69 -1.48 8.73 -18.04
C THR A 69 -1.95 8.17 -19.39
N ALA A 70 -2.39 6.91 -19.44
CA ALA A 70 -2.84 6.27 -20.66
C ALA A 70 -4.19 6.83 -21.15
N CYS A 71 -5.17 6.97 -20.24
CA CYS A 71 -6.48 7.52 -20.59
C CYS A 71 -6.40 9.01 -20.97
N GLY A 72 -5.46 9.78 -20.43
CA GLY A 72 -5.23 11.17 -20.84
C GLY A 72 -4.83 11.34 -22.32
N ARG A 73 -4.40 10.27 -23.00
CA ARG A 73 -4.09 10.25 -24.43
C ARG A 73 -5.12 9.46 -25.26
N CYS A 74 -6.12 8.87 -24.62
CA CYS A 74 -7.13 8.05 -25.27
C CYS A 74 -8.21 8.91 -25.92
N SER A 75 -8.81 8.44 -27.01
CA SER A 75 -9.92 9.11 -27.70
C SER A 75 -11.27 9.03 -26.98
N VAL A 76 -11.39 8.19 -25.94
CA VAL A 76 -12.63 8.02 -25.19
C VAL A 76 -12.81 9.19 -24.21
N THR A 77 -13.96 9.86 -24.30
CA THR A 77 -14.36 10.92 -23.37
C THR A 77 -15.25 10.35 -22.26
N GLY A 78 -15.00 10.75 -21.01
CA GLY A 78 -15.77 10.30 -19.85
C GLY A 78 -15.21 9.06 -19.13
N LYS A 79 -16.03 8.44 -18.28
CA LYS A 79 -15.61 7.28 -17.47
C LYS A 79 -15.41 6.06 -18.38
N CYS A 80 -14.20 5.53 -18.40
CA CYS A 80 -13.81 4.36 -19.16
C CYS A 80 -13.14 3.31 -18.24
N ASN A 81 -13.45 2.03 -18.47
CA ASN A 81 -12.90 0.87 -17.77
C ASN A 81 -12.42 -0.24 -18.73
N ARG A 82 -12.38 0.03 -20.04
CA ARG A 82 -12.09 -0.97 -21.08
C ARG A 82 -10.70 -1.61 -20.94
N CYS A 83 -9.73 -0.89 -20.38
CA CYS A 83 -8.35 -1.34 -20.25
C CYS A 83 -7.97 -1.69 -18.79
N ASP A 84 -8.92 -1.72 -17.86
CA ASP A 84 -8.62 -1.84 -16.43
C ASP A 84 -7.90 -3.14 -16.11
N GLU A 85 -8.30 -4.26 -16.73
CA GLU A 85 -7.65 -5.55 -16.56
C GLU A 85 -6.17 -5.52 -17.00
N LEU A 86 -5.88 -4.91 -18.15
CA LEU A 86 -4.51 -4.73 -18.63
C LEU A 86 -3.68 -3.87 -17.67
N PHE A 87 -4.24 -2.75 -17.22
CA PHE A 87 -3.54 -1.83 -16.31
C PHE A 87 -3.32 -2.44 -14.93
N SER A 88 -4.24 -3.26 -14.43
CA SER A 88 -4.05 -4.04 -13.21
C SER A 88 -2.93 -5.07 -13.37
N ALA A 89 -2.87 -5.79 -14.49
CA ALA A 89 -1.79 -6.74 -14.76
C ALA A 89 -0.42 -6.06 -14.85
N GLN A 90 -0.33 -4.90 -15.52
CA GLN A 90 0.90 -4.10 -15.58
C GLN A 90 1.30 -3.59 -14.20
N ALA A 91 0.34 -3.09 -13.42
CA ALA A 91 0.61 -2.58 -12.08
C ALA A 91 1.14 -3.66 -11.13
N LYS A 92 0.58 -4.87 -11.22
CA LYS A 92 1.08 -6.03 -10.49
C LYS A 92 2.50 -6.38 -10.88
N ALA A 93 2.78 -6.50 -12.18
CA ALA A 93 4.13 -6.83 -12.67
C ALA A 93 5.18 -5.81 -12.19
N VAL A 94 4.84 -4.51 -12.18
CA VAL A 94 5.72 -3.47 -11.65
C VAL A 94 5.86 -3.56 -10.13
N ALA A 95 4.77 -3.80 -9.40
CA ALA A 95 4.81 -3.95 -7.94
C ALA A 95 5.69 -5.14 -7.50
N ASP A 96 5.67 -6.23 -8.28
CA ASP A 96 6.49 -7.42 -8.04
C ASP A 96 8.00 -7.11 -8.15
N LEU A 97 8.43 -6.20 -9.06
CA LEU A 97 9.83 -5.76 -9.16
C LEU A 97 10.37 -5.10 -7.89
N PHE A 98 9.50 -4.42 -7.15
CA PHE A 98 9.87 -3.68 -5.93
C PHE A 98 9.57 -4.44 -4.64
N SER A 99 9.08 -5.68 -4.76
CA SER A 99 8.77 -6.56 -3.63
C SER A 99 9.84 -7.62 -3.37
N SER A 100 10.96 -7.57 -4.10
CA SER A 100 12.12 -8.46 -3.97
C SER A 100 13.20 -7.91 -3.05
#